data_AF-A0A0D2BW23-F1
#
_entry.id   AF-A0A0D2BW23-F1
#
_cell.length_a   1.000
_cell.length_b   1.000
_cell.length_c   1.000
_cell.angle_alpha   90.00
_cell.angle_beta   90.00
_cell.angle_gamma   90.00
#
_symmetry.space_group_name_H-M   'P 1'
#
loop_
_entity.id
_entity.type
_entity.pdbx_description
1 polymer ?
#
loop_
_entity_poly.entity_id
_entity_poly.type
_entity_poly.pdbx_seq_one_letter_code
_entity_poly.pdbx_strand_id
1 'polypeptide(L)'
;MEAARSPKSEFMRLLINNGAEVNIKNVDQGTPLLRCFDLSYAQVETRCNNGETAKMLVEAGAYVNVTDALGRTPLGEAAQVGNSEAVEILVNAGACIDQACSILSEDPPNRYEVDRLMLTPLSWAARNGHDEVVQLLLKNGDD
;
A
#
# COMPACT_ATOMS: atom_id res chain seq x y z
N MET A 1 8.72 3.76 -26.69
CA MET A 1 8.86 2.65 -25.73
C MET A 1 7.62 2.67 -24.86
N GLU A 2 6.54 2.00 -25.30
CA GLU A 2 5.35 1.82 -24.47
C GLU A 2 5.74 0.89 -23.32
N ALA A 3 5.58 1.35 -22.07
CA ALA A 3 5.63 0.46 -20.92
C ALA A 3 4.64 -0.67 -21.18
N ALA A 4 5.15 -1.90 -21.29
CA ALA A 4 4.33 -3.07 -21.55
C ALA A 4 3.27 -3.17 -20.43
N ARG A 5 2.03 -2.75 -20.74
CA ARG A 5 0.91 -2.84 -19.80
C ARG A 5 0.80 -4.31 -19.42
N SER A 6 0.99 -4.60 -18.13
CA SER A 6 0.86 -5.98 -17.67
C SER A 6 -0.56 -6.48 -17.94
N PRO A 7 -0.76 -7.76 -18.28
CA PRO A 7 -2.08 -8.35 -18.48
C PRO A 7 -3.02 -8.12 -17.27
N LYS A 8 -2.45 -8.06 -16.06
CA LYS A 8 -3.19 -7.78 -14.81
C LYS A 8 -3.75 -6.36 -14.79
N SER A 9 -2.97 -5.37 -15.26
CA SER A 9 -3.41 -3.97 -15.32
C SER A 9 -4.50 -3.75 -16.37
N GLU A 10 -4.42 -4.44 -17.51
CA GLU A 10 -5.48 -4.40 -18.51
C GLU A 10 -6.77 -5.07 -18.00
N PHE A 11 -6.63 -6.18 -17.28
CA PHE A 11 -7.75 -6.84 -16.61
C PHE A 11 -8.40 -5.96 -15.53
N MET A 12 -7.59 -5.26 -14.72
CA MET A 12 -8.09 -4.29 -13.74
C MET A 12 -8.83 -3.12 -14.40
N ARG A 13 -8.31 -2.57 -15.51
CA ARG A 13 -9.02 -1.54 -16.29
C ARG A 13 -10.36 -2.04 -16.80
N LEU A 14 -10.41 -3.27 -17.32
CA LEU A 14 -11.65 -3.88 -17.80
C LEU A 14 -12.67 -4.03 -16.67
N LEU A 15 -12.26 -4.51 -15.49
CA LEU A 15 -13.17 -4.62 -14.34
C LEU A 15 -13.72 -3.27 -13.91
N ILE A 16 -12.85 -2.26 -13.75
CA ILE A 16 -13.25 -0.91 -13.36
C ILE A 16 -14.21 -0.30 -14.41
N ASN A 17 -13.89 -0.42 -15.70
CA ASN A 17 -14.75 0.09 -16.78
C ASN A 17 -16.12 -0.62 -16.86
N ASN A 18 -16.23 -1.86 -16.37
CA ASN A 18 -17.49 -2.58 -16.28
C ASN A 18 -18.24 -2.34 -14.97
N GLY A 19 -17.84 -1.33 -14.18
CA GLY A 19 -18.52 -0.93 -12.96
C GLY A 19 -18.21 -1.80 -11.74
N ALA A 20 -17.06 -2.48 -11.72
CA ALA A 20 -16.63 -3.20 -10.54
C ALA A 20 -16.47 -2.24 -9.34
N GLU A 21 -17.00 -2.62 -8.18
CA GLU A 21 -16.85 -1.84 -6.95
C GLU A 21 -15.38 -1.88 -6.48
N VAL A 22 -14.72 -0.72 -6.47
CA VAL A 22 -13.28 -0.58 -6.16
C VAL A 22 -12.95 -0.60 -4.67
N ASN A 23 -13.98 -0.54 -3.81
CA ASN A 23 -13.84 -0.42 -2.36
C ASN A 23 -14.35 -1.65 -1.60
N ILE A 24 -14.59 -2.78 -2.28
CA ILE A 24 -15.01 -4.02 -1.63
C ILE A 24 -13.94 -4.46 -0.63
N LYS A 25 -14.36 -4.82 0.58
CA LYS A 25 -13.49 -5.42 1.58
C LYS A 25 -13.52 -6.94 1.48
N ASN A 26 -12.35 -7.58 1.54
CA ASN A 26 -12.25 -9.02 1.69
C ASN A 26 -12.53 -9.46 3.15
N VAL A 27 -12.37 -10.76 3.42
CA VAL A 27 -12.55 -11.34 4.76
C VAL A 27 -11.65 -10.69 5.84
N ASP A 28 -10.48 -10.21 5.44
CA ASP A 28 -9.51 -9.53 6.30
C ASP A 28 -9.72 -8.02 6.37
N GLN A 29 -10.85 -7.51 5.86
CA GLN A 29 -11.13 -6.07 5.74
C GLN A 29 -10.23 -5.31 4.75
N GLY A 30 -9.39 -6.01 3.98
CA GLY A 30 -8.51 -5.42 2.98
C GLY A 30 -9.25 -5.02 1.71
N THR A 31 -8.96 -3.83 1.20
CA THR A 31 -9.47 -3.33 -0.10
C THR A 31 -8.51 -3.68 -1.24
N PRO A 32 -8.97 -3.63 -2.52
CA PRO A 32 -8.11 -3.81 -3.67
C PRO A 32 -6.86 -2.91 -3.64
N LEU A 33 -7.00 -1.65 -3.21
CA LEU A 33 -5.90 -0.70 -3.11
C LEU A 33 -4.87 -1.11 -2.05
N LEU A 34 -5.32 -1.55 -0.87
CA LEU A 34 -4.44 -2.00 0.19
C LEU A 34 -3.68 -3.27 -0.20
N ARG A 35 -4.33 -4.19 -0.91
CA ARG A 35 -3.74 -5.48 -1.32
C ARG A 35 -2.80 -5.39 -2.52
N CYS A 36 -2.68 -4.23 -3.17
CA CYS A 36 -1.66 -3.99 -4.18
C CYS A 36 -0.24 -4.13 -3.63
N PHE A 37 -0.05 -3.97 -2.32
CA PHE A 37 1.27 -3.93 -1.69
C PHE A 37 1.51 -5.09 -0.72
N ASP A 38 0.52 -5.98 -0.53
CA ASP A 38 0.57 -7.05 0.46
C ASP A 38 1.62 -8.12 0.06
N LEU A 39 2.65 -8.25 0.89
CA LEU A 39 3.73 -9.20 0.68
C LEU A 39 3.34 -10.67 0.99
N SER A 40 2.30 -10.91 1.78
CA SER A 40 1.88 -12.26 2.19
C SER A 40 1.23 -13.06 1.05
N TYR A 41 0.51 -12.37 0.16
CA TYR A 41 -0.09 -12.94 -1.05
C TYR A 41 0.74 -12.69 -2.32
N ALA A 42 1.91 -12.07 -2.17
CA ALA A 42 2.80 -11.77 -3.29
C ALA A 42 3.40 -13.05 -3.87
N GLN A 43 2.67 -13.67 -4.80
CA GLN A 43 3.33 -14.48 -5.83
C GLN A 43 4.37 -13.57 -6.52
N VAL A 44 5.56 -14.13 -6.74
CA VAL A 44 6.82 -13.47 -7.16
C VAL A 44 6.66 -12.51 -8.35
N GLU A 45 5.61 -12.68 -9.15
CA GLU A 45 5.27 -11.87 -10.34
C GLU A 45 4.49 -10.57 -10.05
N THR A 46 4.04 -10.34 -8.81
CA THR A 46 3.22 -9.15 -8.44
C THR A 46 4.08 -7.95 -8.07
N ARG A 47 5.40 -8.13 -7.90
CA ARG A 47 6.31 -7.07 -7.45
C ARG A 47 6.52 -5.94 -8.46
N CYS A 48 6.16 -6.13 -9.73
CA CYS A 48 6.65 -5.30 -10.82
C CYS A 48 5.68 -4.22 -11.33
N ASN A 49 4.43 -4.13 -10.85
CA ASN A 49 3.46 -3.20 -11.43
C ASN A 49 2.44 -2.59 -10.45
N ASN A 50 2.85 -2.45 -9.19
CA ASN A 50 1.94 -1.99 -8.12
C ASN A 50 1.64 -0.49 -8.20
N GLY A 51 2.55 0.34 -8.74
CA GLY A 51 2.33 1.78 -8.93
C GLY A 51 1.19 2.06 -9.91
N GLU A 52 1.28 1.50 -11.11
CA GLU A 52 0.26 1.65 -12.16
C GLU A 52 -1.12 1.09 -11.73
N THR A 53 -1.15 0.00 -10.96
CA THR A 53 -2.41 -0.56 -10.42
C THR A 53 -3.00 0.32 -9.32
N ALA A 54 -2.18 0.84 -8.42
CA ALA A 54 -2.61 1.79 -7.39
C ALA A 54 -3.14 3.07 -8.03
N LYS A 55 -2.49 3.59 -9.08
CA LYS A 55 -2.95 4.75 -9.85
C LYS A 55 -4.34 4.53 -10.41
N MET A 56 -4.59 3.41 -11.09
CA MET A 56 -5.92 3.11 -11.64
C MET A 56 -7.00 3.02 -10.56
N LEU A 57 -6.69 2.41 -9.42
CA LEU A 57 -7.63 2.28 -8.32
C LEU A 57 -7.95 3.64 -7.71
N VAL A 58 -6.94 4.48 -7.50
CA VAL A 58 -7.12 5.86 -7.03
C VAL A 58 -7.95 6.68 -8.02
N GLU A 59 -7.63 6.62 -9.32
CA GLU A 59 -8.39 7.29 -10.39
C GLU A 59 -9.86 6.81 -10.44
N ALA A 60 -10.11 5.56 -10.06
CA ALA A 60 -11.44 4.98 -9.99
C ALA A 60 -12.19 5.28 -8.68
N GLY A 61 -11.62 6.09 -7.77
CA GLY A 61 -12.25 6.48 -6.51
C GLY A 61 -12.03 5.50 -5.36
N ALA A 62 -10.93 4.74 -5.37
CA ALA A 62 -10.56 3.92 -4.22
C ALA A 62 -10.24 4.78 -2.99
N TYR A 63 -10.71 4.34 -1.83
CA TYR A 63 -10.43 5.01 -0.56
C TYR A 63 -8.96 4.79 -0.14
N VAL A 64 -8.22 5.89 0.01
CA VAL A 64 -6.76 5.88 0.25
C VAL A 64 -6.36 5.67 1.71
N ASN A 65 -7.22 6.07 2.66
CA ASN A 65 -6.95 6.02 4.11
C ASN A 65 -7.64 4.83 4.80
N VAL A 66 -7.86 3.75 4.06
CA VAL A 66 -8.49 2.54 4.59
C VAL A 66 -7.52 1.73 5.43
N THR A 67 -8.08 0.99 6.39
CA THR A 67 -7.35 0.02 7.18
C THR A 67 -7.96 -1.37 7.05
N ASP A 68 -7.11 -2.39 7.01
CA ASP A 68 -7.54 -3.77 7.14
C ASP A 68 -7.64 -4.21 8.61
N ALA A 69 -7.94 -5.48 8.87
CA ALA A 69 -8.13 -6.01 10.23
C ALA A 69 -6.85 -5.98 11.07
N LEU A 70 -5.68 -5.89 10.44
CA LEU A 70 -4.38 -5.74 11.10
C LEU A 70 -4.02 -4.27 11.34
N GLY A 71 -4.83 -3.34 10.85
CA GLY A 71 -4.56 -1.90 10.93
C GLY A 71 -3.53 -1.44 9.90
N ARG A 72 -3.29 -2.21 8.83
CA ARG A 72 -2.40 -1.82 7.74
C ARG A 72 -3.05 -0.74 6.89
N THR A 73 -2.27 0.18 6.34
CA THR A 73 -2.75 1.23 5.42
C THR A 73 -2.09 1.06 4.05
N PRO A 74 -2.71 1.49 2.93
CA PRO A 74 -2.07 1.45 1.63
C PRO A 74 -0.71 2.16 1.61
N LEU A 75 -0.61 3.32 2.26
CA LEU A 75 0.64 4.08 2.37
C LEU A 75 1.68 3.36 3.23
N GLY A 76 1.26 2.74 4.34
CA GLY A 76 2.13 1.96 5.21
C GLY A 76 2.74 0.75 4.49
N GLU A 77 1.93 0.01 3.73
CA GLU A 77 2.43 -1.12 2.93
C GLU A 77 3.35 -0.65 1.79
N ALA A 78 2.99 0.41 1.06
CA ALA A 78 3.84 0.96 0.01
C ALA A 78 5.20 1.42 0.56
N ALA A 79 5.20 2.03 1.75
CA ALA A 79 6.41 2.45 2.45
C ALA A 79 7.22 1.29 3.01
N GLN A 80 6.58 0.22 3.49
CA GLN A 80 7.24 -1.00 3.91
C GLN A 80 7.97 -1.67 2.74
N VAL A 81 7.31 -1.77 1.58
CA VAL A 81 7.87 -2.38 0.36
C VAL A 81 8.98 -1.50 -0.24
N GLY A 82 8.93 -0.19 -0.03
CA GLY A 82 9.88 0.77 -0.61
C GLY A 82 9.49 1.22 -2.01
N ASN A 83 8.19 1.20 -2.34
CA ASN A 83 7.72 1.60 -3.67
C ASN A 83 7.48 3.11 -3.72
N SER A 84 8.52 3.86 -4.08
CA SER A 84 8.50 5.34 -4.18
C SER A 84 7.40 5.88 -5.09
N GLU A 85 7.16 5.24 -6.25
CA GLU A 85 6.10 5.66 -7.18
C GLU A 85 4.70 5.51 -6.56
N ALA A 86 4.45 4.37 -5.89
CA ALA A 86 3.19 4.14 -5.20
C ALA A 86 2.99 5.11 -4.03
N VAL A 87 4.05 5.42 -3.28
CA VAL A 87 4.02 6.41 -2.21
C VAL A 87 3.65 7.78 -2.77
N GLU A 88 4.28 8.21 -3.87
CA GLU A 88 3.97 9.50 -4.51
C GLU A 88 2.51 9.56 -4.97
N ILE A 89 2.00 8.50 -5.61
CA ILE A 89 0.58 8.43 -6.03
C ILE A 89 -0.36 8.55 -4.83
N LEU A 90 -0.11 7.80 -3.76
CA LEU A 90 -0.96 7.78 -2.57
C LEU A 90 -0.92 9.12 -1.82
N VAL A 91 0.25 9.72 -1.67
CA VAL A 91 0.40 11.04 -1.04
C VAL A 91 -0.32 12.11 -1.86
N ASN A 92 -0.15 12.13 -3.19
CA ASN A 92 -0.87 13.04 -4.08
C ASN A 92 -2.40 12.83 -4.04
N ALA A 93 -2.84 11.62 -3.69
CA ALA A 93 -4.25 11.28 -3.53
C ALA A 93 -4.81 11.61 -2.13
N GLY A 94 -4.01 12.22 -1.25
CA GLY A 94 -4.42 12.63 0.11
C GLY A 94 -4.31 11.52 1.16
N ALA A 95 -3.38 10.58 0.99
CA ALA A 95 -3.09 9.59 2.02
C ALA A 95 -2.49 10.24 3.28
N CYS A 96 -2.94 9.83 4.47
CA CYS A 96 -2.46 10.31 5.74
C CYS A 96 -1.04 9.78 6.02
N ILE A 97 -0.05 10.67 5.94
CA ILE A 97 1.39 10.37 6.06
C ILE A 97 1.77 9.92 7.47
N ASP A 98 1.06 10.45 8.47
CA ASP A 98 1.26 10.20 9.89
C ASP A 98 0.37 9.08 10.44
N GLN A 99 -0.52 8.51 9.61
CA GLN A 99 -1.43 7.47 10.06
C GLN A 99 -0.65 6.22 10.43
N ALA A 100 -0.48 6.02 11.73
CA ALA A 100 0.24 4.89 12.26
C ALA A 100 -0.55 3.60 11.94
N CYS A 101 0.12 2.68 11.26
CA CYS A 101 -0.41 1.39 10.88
C CYS A 101 0.22 0.30 11.74
N SER A 102 -0.56 -0.71 12.07
CA SER A 102 -0.07 -1.83 12.89
C SER A 102 0.49 -2.89 11.96
N ILE A 103 1.72 -3.36 12.24
CA ILE A 103 1.99 -4.79 12.07
C ILE A 103 2.80 -5.30 13.27
N LEU A 104 2.50 -6.53 13.67
CA LEU A 104 3.46 -7.43 14.29
C LEU A 104 3.59 -8.63 13.37
N SER A 105 4.83 -9.11 13.23
CA SER A 105 5.27 -10.11 12.26
C SER A 105 4.39 -11.35 12.22
N GLU A 106 4.46 -12.05 11.08
CA GLU A 106 3.96 -13.42 10.89
C GLU A 106 4.57 -14.46 11.85
N ASP A 107 5.45 -14.07 12.78
CA ASP A 107 5.87 -14.90 13.90
C ASP A 107 6.58 -14.04 14.95
N PRO A 108 5.99 -13.78 16.13
CA PRO A 108 6.76 -13.34 17.28
C PRO A 108 7.41 -14.58 17.94
N PRO A 109 8.73 -14.61 18.17
CA PRO A 109 9.37 -15.72 18.88
C PRO A 109 8.91 -15.86 20.35
N ASN A 110 8.03 -14.98 20.83
CA ASN A 110 7.49 -15.05 22.18
C ASN A 110 6.01 -14.58 22.23
N ARG A 111 5.16 -15.42 22.83
CA ARG A 111 3.71 -15.24 22.94
C ARG A 111 3.28 -14.27 24.04
N TYR A 112 4.23 -13.58 24.65
CA TYR A 112 4.01 -12.65 25.75
C TYR A 112 4.53 -11.28 25.30
N GLU A 113 3.61 -10.33 25.16
CA GLU A 113 3.84 -8.93 24.79
C GLU A 113 4.41 -8.73 23.39
N VAL A 114 3.58 -8.98 22.39
CA VAL A 114 3.71 -8.23 21.15
C VAL A 114 3.06 -6.86 21.35
N ASP A 115 3.84 -5.90 21.85
CA ASP A 115 3.44 -4.50 21.74
C ASP A 115 3.10 -4.25 20.28
N ARG A 116 1.81 -4.01 19.98
CA ARG A 116 1.37 -3.55 18.66
C ARG A 116 1.99 -2.18 18.47
N LEU A 117 3.25 -2.17 18.05
CA LEU A 117 3.95 -0.96 17.68
C LEU A 117 3.22 -0.46 16.45
N MET A 118 2.37 0.54 16.67
CA MET A 118 1.80 1.33 15.60
C MET A 118 2.95 2.09 14.97
N LEU A 119 3.39 1.66 13.80
CA LEU A 119 4.47 2.26 13.05
C LEU A 119 3.88 3.19 12.01
N THR A 120 4.44 4.38 11.86
CA THR A 120 4.07 5.27 10.76
C THR A 120 4.67 4.75 9.44
N PRO A 121 4.13 5.14 8.27
CA PRO A 121 4.76 4.89 6.98
C PRO A 121 6.24 5.30 6.95
N LEU A 122 6.57 6.44 7.58
CA LEU A 122 7.96 6.90 7.72
C LEU A 122 8.82 5.93 8.53
N SER A 123 8.28 5.40 9.63
CA SER A 123 8.97 4.41 10.47
C SER A 123 9.25 3.11 9.71
N TRP A 124 8.31 2.68 8.85
CA TRP A 124 8.50 1.53 7.97
C TRP A 124 9.62 1.74 6.95
N ALA A 125 9.57 2.87 6.24
CA ALA A 125 10.58 3.22 5.25
C ALA A 125 11.97 3.31 5.89
N ALA A 126 12.08 3.98 7.04
CA ALA A 126 13.34 4.11 7.78
C ALA A 126 13.87 2.77 8.30
N ARG A 127 13.00 1.90 8.84
CA ARG A 127 13.39 0.58 9.36
C ARG A 127 13.93 -0.34 8.26
N ASN A 128 13.37 -0.26 7.06
CA ASN A 128 13.76 -1.11 5.93
C ASN A 128 14.86 -0.49 5.04
N GLY A 129 15.30 0.75 5.32
CA GLY A 129 16.37 1.43 4.57
C GLY A 129 15.92 2.00 3.22
N HIS A 130 14.65 2.37 3.09
CA HIS A 130 14.09 2.93 1.85
C HIS A 130 14.26 4.45 1.80
N ASP A 131 15.51 4.90 1.60
CA ASP A 131 15.91 6.31 1.70
C ASP A 131 15.09 7.26 0.81
N GLU A 132 14.74 6.84 -0.41
CA GLU A 132 13.93 7.65 -1.33
C GLU A 132 12.50 7.86 -0.80
N VAL A 133 11.88 6.81 -0.26
CA VAL A 133 10.57 6.90 0.38
C VAL A 133 10.63 7.78 1.63
N VAL A 134 11.69 7.66 2.43
CA VAL A 134 11.91 8.51 3.60
C VAL A 134 11.96 9.98 3.18
N GLN A 135 12.72 10.32 2.14
CA GLN A 135 12.80 11.69 1.63
C GLN A 135 11.45 12.20 1.11
N LEU A 136 10.70 11.36 0.39
CA LEU A 136 9.36 11.70 -0.09
C LEU A 136 8.38 11.97 1.06
N LEU A 137 8.36 11.11 2.08
CA LEU A 137 7.46 11.26 3.22
C LEU A 137 7.84 12.47 4.09
N LEU A 138 9.13 12.73 4.30
CA LEU A 138 9.60 13.93 5.02
C LEU A 138 9.20 15.21 4.30
N LYS A 139 9.43 15.27 2.98
CA LYS A 139 9.08 16.45 2.17
C LYS A 139 7.59 16.79 2.23
N ASN A 140 6.72 15.79 2.36
CA ASN A 140 5.27 15.99 2.40
C ASN A 140 4.69 16.04 3.83
N GLY A 141 5.50 15.76 4.86
CA GLY A 141 5.09 15.82 6.27
C GLY A 141 5.49 17.10 7.01
N ASP A 142 6.31 17.96 6.39
CA ASP A 142 6.80 19.24 6.92
C ASP A 142 5.89 20.45 6.57
N ASP A 143 4.68 20.22 6.03
CA ASP A 143 3.68 21.25 5.63
C ASP A 143 2.45 21.23 6.57
#